data_AF-A0A6P6MG23-F1
#
_entry.id   AF-A0A6P6MG23-F1
#
_cell.length_a   1.000
_cell.length_b   1.000
_cell.length_c   1.000
_cell.angle_alpha   90.00
_cell.angle_beta   90.00
_cell.angle_gamma   90.00
#
_symmetry.space_group_name_H-M   'P 1'
#
loop_
_entity.id
_entity.type
_entity.pdbx_description
1 polymer ?
#
loop_
_entity_poly.entity_id
_entity_poly.type
_entity_poly.pdbx_seq_one_letter_code
_entity_poly.pdbx_strand_id
1 'polypeptide(L)'
;MCVKATNAEESSEDNSPSVSSQEVPASGEDGEVTAGSVRSKEQWIPSPLLPAWRAQRTKQKRLWRKVLTQQSKPVPERTKFTERLRDTFPSELPSVCPADITRELDVLTQRCLDLTHCFNAELQAQKDSDSGTLREREYESFRMVEDLEKMTAEVITCADQRKKDWESWDMRISGGLCPVRRRGEWGAPAGSCLPPVLSYSSEAELRELESQRLRVEQLQQAVHLQQAMTDNLASYWSSRPGAAGPSAVVLRGLYSLLAEGGLQFPSLVLDSESD
;
A
#
# COMPACT_ATOMS: atom_id res chain seq x y z
N MET A 1 57.37 -16.60 14.03
CA MET A 1 56.65 -16.72 12.74
C MET A 1 56.62 -15.34 12.11
N CYS A 2 57.19 -15.22 10.91
CA CYS A 2 57.57 -13.97 10.30
C CYS A 2 56.37 -13.18 9.74
N VAL A 3 56.39 -11.87 9.98
CA VAL A 3 55.55 -10.86 9.34
C VAL A 3 56.20 -10.49 8.00
N LYS A 4 55.41 -10.34 6.94
CA LYS A 4 55.86 -9.74 5.68
C LYS A 4 54.79 -8.79 5.16
N ALA A 5 55.15 -7.52 5.08
CA ALA A 5 54.44 -6.47 4.38
C ALA A 5 55.16 -6.19 3.05
N THR A 6 54.41 -5.89 1.99
CA THR A 6 54.90 -5.18 0.80
C THR A 6 53.78 -4.33 0.22
N ASN A 7 54.15 -3.11 -0.18
CA ASN A 7 53.32 -2.00 -0.63
C ASN A 7 52.90 -2.07 -2.11
N ALA A 8 51.87 -1.26 -2.38
CA ALA A 8 51.37 -0.60 -3.59
C ALA A 8 52.17 -0.63 -4.90
N GLU A 9 51.43 -0.74 -6.01
CA GLU A 9 51.62 0.05 -7.22
C GLU A 9 50.26 0.33 -7.90
N GLU A 10 50.11 1.55 -8.36
CA GLU A 10 48.96 2.22 -8.97
C GLU A 10 49.12 2.18 -10.49
N SER A 11 48.07 1.85 -11.26
CA SER A 11 47.99 2.31 -12.65
C SER A 11 46.54 2.42 -13.13
N SER A 12 46.25 3.63 -13.56
CA SER A 12 45.03 4.14 -14.19
C SER A 12 45.09 3.95 -15.70
N GLU A 13 44.03 3.43 -16.33
CA GLU A 13 43.77 3.68 -17.76
C GLU A 13 42.26 3.86 -18.00
N ASP A 14 41.89 5.14 -18.15
CA ASP A 14 40.67 5.62 -18.78
C ASP A 14 40.68 5.25 -20.27
N ASN A 15 39.58 4.74 -20.80
CA ASN A 15 39.38 4.71 -22.25
C ASN A 15 37.91 4.97 -22.59
N SER A 16 37.60 6.24 -22.84
CA SER A 16 36.36 6.71 -23.48
C SER A 16 36.63 6.91 -24.98
N PRO A 17 35.82 6.36 -25.91
CA PRO A 17 35.93 6.74 -27.30
C PRO A 17 35.05 7.95 -27.61
N SER A 18 35.71 9.00 -28.10
CA SER A 18 35.15 10.25 -28.58
C SER A 18 34.30 10.08 -29.83
N VAL A 19 33.22 10.87 -29.88
CA VAL A 19 32.36 11.15 -31.04
C VAL A 19 33.15 11.89 -32.10
N SER A 20 33.09 11.43 -33.35
CA SER A 20 33.51 12.21 -34.52
C SER A 20 32.40 12.18 -35.56
N SER A 21 31.68 13.30 -35.63
CA SER A 21 30.73 13.61 -36.69
C SER A 21 31.50 14.16 -37.88
N GLN A 22 31.29 13.59 -39.07
CA GLN A 22 31.71 14.21 -40.32
C GLN A 22 30.49 14.35 -41.23
N GLU A 23 30.20 15.61 -41.57
CA GLU A 23 29.07 16.06 -42.35
C GLU A 23 29.54 16.50 -43.76
N VAL A 24 28.81 16.01 -44.78
CA VAL A 24 28.53 16.52 -46.15
C VAL A 24 29.71 16.71 -47.16
N PRO A 25 29.47 16.64 -48.49
CA PRO A 25 28.76 17.72 -49.21
C PRO A 25 27.69 17.27 -50.23
N ALA A 26 26.78 18.22 -50.44
CA ALA A 26 25.70 18.23 -51.39
C ALA A 26 26.17 18.29 -52.85
N SER A 27 25.37 17.74 -53.76
CA SER A 27 25.34 18.10 -55.17
C SER A 27 23.88 18.14 -55.59
N GLY A 28 23.43 19.31 -56.04
CA GLY A 28 22.05 19.57 -56.42
C GLY A 28 21.79 19.24 -57.89
N GLU A 29 20.51 19.09 -58.22
CA GLU A 29 19.93 19.52 -59.49
C GLU A 29 18.40 19.59 -59.34
N ASP A 30 17.85 20.67 -59.89
CA ASP A 30 16.44 21.04 -59.90
C ASP A 30 15.60 20.07 -60.75
N GLY A 31 14.35 19.82 -60.33
CA GLY A 31 13.41 19.02 -61.12
C GLY A 31 12.02 18.87 -60.51
N GLU A 32 11.16 19.84 -60.83
CA GLU A 32 9.75 19.69 -61.21
C GLU A 32 8.75 18.95 -60.28
N VAL A 33 7.77 19.74 -59.82
CA VAL A 33 6.57 19.31 -59.09
C VAL A 33 5.68 18.44 -59.97
N THR A 34 5.51 17.18 -59.61
CA THR A 34 4.32 16.40 -60.00
C THR A 34 3.69 15.76 -58.77
N ALA A 35 2.47 16.22 -58.47
CA ALA A 35 1.59 15.68 -57.44
C ALA A 35 1.17 14.24 -57.82
N GLY A 36 1.99 13.27 -57.44
CA GLY A 36 1.61 11.86 -57.42
C GLY A 36 1.12 11.48 -56.02
N SER A 37 -0.13 11.05 -55.92
CA SER A 37 -0.72 10.46 -54.71
C SER A 37 0.10 9.23 -54.28
N VAL A 38 1.08 9.43 -53.41
CA VAL A 38 1.78 8.34 -52.72
C VAL A 38 0.88 7.93 -51.56
N ARG A 39 0.07 6.90 -51.83
CA ARG A 39 -0.61 6.13 -50.79
C ARG A 39 0.46 5.47 -49.94
N SER A 40 0.92 6.16 -48.90
CA SER A 40 1.87 5.63 -47.92
C SER A 40 1.23 4.41 -47.27
N LYS A 41 1.50 3.22 -47.81
CA LYS A 41 1.44 2.00 -47.02
C LYS A 41 2.45 2.24 -45.91
N GLU A 42 1.96 2.49 -44.71
CA GLU A 42 2.75 2.49 -43.48
C GLU A 42 3.39 1.10 -43.36
N GLN A 43 4.54 0.97 -44.01
CA GLN A 43 5.40 -0.18 -43.87
C GLN A 43 6.02 0.00 -42.50
N TRP A 44 5.42 -0.65 -41.50
CA TRP A 44 5.99 -0.76 -40.16
C TRP A 44 7.40 -1.35 -40.30
N ILE A 45 8.42 -0.50 -40.38
CA ILE A 45 9.80 -0.92 -40.42
C ILE A 45 10.05 -1.52 -39.04
N PRO A 46 10.27 -2.84 -38.90
CA PRO A 46 10.54 -3.43 -37.61
C PRO A 46 11.83 -2.78 -37.09
N SER A 47 11.73 -2.09 -35.95
CA SER A 47 12.89 -1.44 -35.34
C SER A 47 14.06 -2.44 -35.29
N PRO A 48 15.26 -2.08 -35.76
CA PRO A 48 16.44 -2.96 -35.69
C PRO A 48 16.75 -3.43 -34.26
N LEU A 49 16.22 -2.74 -33.25
CA LEU A 49 16.37 -3.05 -31.83
C LEU A 49 15.35 -4.08 -31.33
N LEU A 50 14.25 -4.31 -32.06
CA LEU A 50 13.18 -5.23 -31.64
C LEU A 50 13.65 -6.69 -31.53
N PRO A 51 14.46 -7.23 -32.46
CA PRO A 51 15.05 -8.57 -32.30
C PRO A 51 16.00 -8.66 -31.10
N ALA A 52 16.84 -7.64 -30.88
CA ALA A 52 17.77 -7.58 -29.74
C ALA A 52 17.01 -7.52 -28.40
N TRP A 53 15.95 -6.72 -28.32
CA TRP A 53 15.08 -6.63 -27.15
C TRP A 53 14.37 -7.96 -26.87
N ARG A 54 13.83 -8.64 -27.90
CA ARG A 54 13.21 -9.98 -27.74
C ARG A 54 14.23 -11.01 -27.25
N ALA A 55 15.44 -10.99 -27.78
CA ALA A 55 16.53 -11.86 -27.33
C ALA A 55 16.90 -11.60 -25.86
N GLN A 56 16.96 -10.33 -25.45
CA GLN A 56 17.23 -9.97 -24.06
C GLN A 56 16.09 -10.39 -23.12
N ARG A 57 14.83 -10.17 -23.52
CA ARG A 57 13.66 -10.57 -22.72
C ARG A 57 13.57 -12.08 -22.55
N THR A 58 13.86 -12.84 -23.61
CA THR A 58 13.90 -14.32 -23.55
C THR A 58 15.06 -14.82 -22.68
N LYS A 59 16.23 -14.18 -22.75
CA LYS A 59 17.36 -14.44 -21.85
C LYS A 59 16.99 -14.17 -20.40
N GLN A 60 16.37 -13.03 -20.09
CA GLN A 60 15.91 -12.67 -18.75
C GLN A 60 14.87 -13.68 -18.23
N LYS A 61 13.86 -14.02 -19.04
CA LYS A 61 12.84 -15.04 -18.69
C LYS A 61 13.47 -16.42 -18.45
N ARG A 62 14.53 -16.78 -19.19
CA ARG A 62 15.27 -18.02 -18.97
C ARG A 62 16.07 -17.99 -17.67
N LEU A 63 16.74 -16.88 -17.37
CA LEU A 63 17.48 -16.71 -16.12
C LEU A 63 16.55 -16.74 -14.90
N TRP A 64 15.40 -16.05 -14.97
CA TRP A 64 14.37 -16.12 -13.94
C TRP A 64 13.87 -17.54 -13.71
N ARG A 65 13.60 -18.30 -14.79
CA ARG A 65 13.27 -19.73 -14.67
C ARG A 65 14.38 -20.52 -13.97
N LYS A 66 15.65 -20.28 -14.29
CA LYS A 66 16.77 -20.95 -13.61
C LYS A 66 16.81 -20.63 -12.11
N VAL A 67 16.66 -19.35 -11.73
CA VAL A 67 16.60 -18.93 -10.33
C VAL A 67 15.43 -19.59 -9.60
N LEU A 68 14.23 -19.57 -10.19
CA LEU A 68 13.05 -20.21 -9.61
C LEU A 68 13.27 -21.72 -9.43
N THR A 69 13.81 -22.41 -10.43
CA THR A 69 14.10 -23.85 -10.34
C THR A 69 15.19 -24.20 -9.34
N GLN A 70 16.08 -23.27 -9.00
CA GLN A 70 17.07 -23.46 -7.95
C GLN A 70 16.46 -23.18 -6.57
N GLN A 71 15.66 -22.13 -6.44
CA GLN A 71 14.99 -21.77 -5.19
C GLN A 71 13.90 -22.76 -4.79
N SER A 72 13.25 -23.42 -5.76
CA SER A 72 12.22 -24.43 -5.53
C SER A 72 12.77 -25.80 -5.15
N LYS A 73 14.10 -26.01 -5.22
CA LYS A 73 14.69 -27.27 -4.77
C LYS A 73 14.58 -27.34 -3.24
N PRO A 74 13.92 -28.39 -2.70
CA PRO A 74 13.84 -28.56 -1.26
C PRO A 74 15.23 -28.84 -0.72
N VAL A 75 15.80 -27.88 0.01
CA VAL A 75 17.08 -28.04 0.71
C VAL A 75 16.76 -28.37 2.17
N PRO A 76 17.25 -29.51 2.71
CA PRO A 76 17.00 -29.90 4.09
C PRO A 76 17.42 -28.85 5.13
N GLU A 77 18.42 -28.04 4.82
CA GLU A 77 18.85 -26.93 5.68
C GLU A 77 17.85 -25.77 5.67
N ARG A 78 17.19 -25.49 4.53
CA ARG A 78 16.13 -24.48 4.44
C ARG A 78 14.91 -24.91 5.21
N THR A 79 14.50 -26.18 5.09
CA THR A 79 13.37 -26.71 5.86
C THR A 79 13.67 -26.67 7.35
N LYS A 80 14.85 -27.15 7.78
CA LYS A 80 15.32 -27.05 9.18
C LYS A 80 15.46 -25.61 9.67
N PHE A 81 15.84 -24.68 8.80
CA PHE A 81 15.90 -23.25 9.13
C PHE A 81 14.49 -22.69 9.31
N THR A 82 13.57 -22.95 8.38
CA THR A 82 12.17 -22.50 8.51
C THR A 82 11.43 -23.18 9.65
N GLU A 83 11.79 -24.41 10.00
CA GLU A 83 11.28 -25.13 11.16
C GLU A 83 11.80 -24.48 12.43
N ARG A 84 13.13 -24.31 12.59
CA ARG A 84 13.70 -23.56 13.72
C ARG A 84 13.16 -22.14 13.84
N LEU A 85 12.94 -21.46 12.71
CA LEU A 85 12.40 -20.11 12.68
C LEU A 85 10.93 -20.12 13.10
N ARG A 86 10.14 -21.11 12.66
CA ARG A 86 8.77 -21.30 13.15
C ARG A 86 8.76 -21.69 14.62
N ASP A 87 9.71 -22.48 15.11
CA ASP A 87 9.81 -22.86 16.52
C ASP A 87 10.24 -21.68 17.42
N THR A 88 10.95 -20.69 16.86
CA THR A 88 11.30 -19.46 17.58
C THR A 88 10.14 -18.48 17.75
N PHE A 89 9.05 -18.64 17.00
CA PHE A 89 7.85 -17.81 17.12
C PHE A 89 6.66 -18.67 17.57
N PRO A 90 5.73 -18.16 18.39
CA PRO A 90 4.56 -18.92 18.78
C PRO A 90 3.75 -19.33 17.53
N SER A 91 3.42 -20.61 17.44
CA SER A 91 2.74 -21.22 16.29
C SER A 91 1.30 -20.74 16.07
N GLU A 92 0.70 -20.14 17.10
CA GLU A 92 -0.65 -19.59 17.09
C GLU A 92 -0.56 -18.08 17.27
N LEU A 93 -0.14 -17.35 16.24
CA LEU A 93 -0.41 -15.91 16.20
C LEU A 93 -1.93 -15.72 16.25
N PRO A 94 -2.46 -14.79 17.07
CA PRO A 94 -3.86 -14.46 16.99
C PRO A 94 -4.22 -14.10 15.55
N SER A 95 -5.39 -14.53 15.09
CA SER A 95 -5.80 -14.35 13.68
C SER A 95 -5.93 -12.87 13.26
N VAL A 96 -6.09 -11.95 14.21
CA VAL A 96 -6.47 -10.55 13.95
C VAL A 96 -5.25 -9.65 14.10
N CYS A 97 -4.80 -8.93 13.07
CA CYS A 97 -3.63 -8.05 13.19
C CYS A 97 -3.89 -6.85 14.13
N PRO A 98 -2.90 -6.35 14.89
CA PRO A 98 -3.08 -5.14 15.71
C PRO A 98 -3.59 -3.92 14.94
N ALA A 99 -3.18 -3.75 13.68
CA ALA A 99 -3.64 -2.66 12.82
C ALA A 99 -5.14 -2.79 12.46
N ASP A 100 -5.67 -4.02 12.41
CA ASP A 100 -7.08 -4.26 12.16
C ASP A 100 -7.90 -3.98 13.42
N ILE A 101 -7.39 -4.35 14.60
CA ILE A 101 -8.00 -4.00 15.89
C ILE A 101 -8.14 -2.48 16.03
N THR A 102 -7.09 -1.71 15.70
CA THR A 102 -7.15 -0.24 15.79
C THR A 102 -8.20 0.35 14.84
N ARG A 103 -8.30 -0.14 13.59
CA ARG A 103 -9.32 0.33 12.65
C ARG A 103 -10.73 0.01 13.13
N GLU A 104 -10.94 -1.18 13.67
CA GLU A 104 -12.24 -1.57 14.21
C GLU A 104 -12.61 -0.77 15.47
N LEU A 105 -11.63 -0.39 16.29
CA LEU A 105 -11.85 0.54 17.39
C LEU A 105 -12.24 1.94 16.90
N ASP A 106 -11.66 2.43 15.81
CA ASP A 106 -12.07 3.70 15.20
C ASP A 106 -13.53 3.64 14.74
N VAL A 107 -13.93 2.54 14.08
CA VAL A 107 -15.31 2.29 13.66
C VAL A 107 -16.26 2.22 14.85
N LEU A 108 -15.89 1.51 15.92
CA LEU A 108 -16.67 1.45 17.16
C LEU A 108 -16.79 2.83 17.81
N THR A 109 -15.71 3.61 17.82
CA THR A 109 -15.69 4.98 18.35
C THR A 109 -16.68 5.86 17.59
N GLN A 110 -16.67 5.79 16.25
CA GLN A 110 -17.64 6.51 15.44
C GLN A 110 -19.08 6.07 15.74
N ARG A 111 -19.33 4.75 15.85
CA ARG A 111 -20.67 4.23 16.19
C ARG A 111 -21.14 4.70 17.57
N CYS A 112 -20.26 4.80 18.57
CA CYS A 112 -20.57 5.38 19.87
C CYS A 112 -21.00 6.85 19.77
N LEU A 113 -20.29 7.65 18.96
CA LEU A 113 -20.62 9.05 18.72
C LEU A 113 -21.99 9.19 18.06
N ASP A 114 -22.26 8.38 17.04
CA ASP A 114 -23.53 8.38 16.32
C ASP A 114 -24.69 8.00 17.24
N LEU A 115 -24.53 6.95 18.07
CA LEU A 115 -25.54 6.56 19.06
C LEU A 115 -25.80 7.66 20.09
N THR A 116 -24.74 8.30 20.57
CA THR A 116 -24.84 9.44 21.51
C THR A 116 -25.59 10.60 20.86
N HIS A 117 -25.32 10.89 19.59
CA HIS A 117 -26.02 11.91 18.84
C HIS A 117 -27.51 11.58 18.68
N CYS A 118 -27.85 10.35 18.26
CA CYS A 118 -29.24 9.91 18.12
C CYS A 118 -30.01 9.98 19.44
N PHE A 119 -29.40 9.53 20.54
CA PHE A 119 -30.01 9.60 21.86
C PHE A 119 -30.28 11.05 22.30
N ASN A 120 -29.31 11.95 22.07
CA ASN A 120 -29.49 13.37 22.38
C ASN A 120 -30.56 14.02 21.49
N ALA A 121 -30.66 13.63 20.22
CA ALA A 121 -31.70 14.12 19.32
C ALA A 121 -33.10 13.71 19.80
N GLU A 122 -33.28 12.46 20.25
CA GLU A 122 -34.54 11.99 20.84
C GLU A 122 -34.91 12.77 22.11
N LEU A 123 -33.93 13.04 22.99
CA LEU A 123 -34.16 13.84 24.20
C LEU A 123 -34.60 15.28 23.91
N GLN A 124 -34.10 15.89 22.84
CA GLN A 124 -34.53 17.24 22.44
C GLN A 124 -35.92 17.21 21.78
N ALA A 125 -36.17 16.23 20.91
CA ALA A 125 -37.48 16.05 20.28
C ALA A 125 -38.61 15.84 21.30
N GLN A 126 -38.32 15.26 22.46
CA GLN A 126 -39.26 15.09 23.55
C GLN A 126 -39.55 16.40 24.32
N LYS A 127 -38.59 17.33 24.41
CA LYS A 127 -38.75 18.63 25.07
C LYS A 127 -39.52 19.64 24.23
N ASP A 128 -39.36 19.59 22.91
CA ASP A 128 -39.98 20.54 21.98
C ASP A 128 -41.43 20.16 21.59
N SER A 129 -41.98 19.09 22.17
CA SER A 129 -43.29 18.56 21.81
C SER A 129 -44.44 19.26 22.57
N ASP A 130 -44.77 20.49 22.18
CA ASP A 130 -45.99 21.17 22.61
C ASP A 130 -47.20 20.73 21.75
N SER A 131 -48.14 20.01 22.36
CA SER A 131 -49.52 19.72 21.89
C SER A 131 -49.80 18.58 20.88
N GLY A 132 -50.81 17.76 21.20
CA GLY A 132 -51.74 17.14 20.23
C GLY A 132 -51.50 15.69 19.80
N THR A 133 -50.31 15.34 19.32
CA THR A 133 -50.01 14.01 18.72
C THR A 133 -49.24 13.10 19.68
N LEU A 134 -49.71 13.05 20.93
CA LEU A 134 -48.90 12.67 22.09
C LEU A 134 -48.60 11.15 22.15
N ARG A 135 -49.57 10.29 21.84
CA ARG A 135 -49.43 8.83 22.07
C ARG A 135 -48.61 8.09 21.00
N GLU A 136 -48.81 8.41 19.73
CA GLU A 136 -48.07 7.76 18.63
C GLU A 136 -46.59 8.15 18.67
N ARG A 137 -46.30 9.44 18.90
CA ARG A 137 -44.93 9.96 19.05
C ARG A 137 -44.22 9.40 20.28
N GLU A 138 -44.91 9.27 21.41
CA GLU A 138 -44.37 8.61 22.60
C GLU A 138 -44.01 7.15 22.31
N TYR A 139 -44.90 6.40 21.64
CA TYR A 139 -44.64 5.02 21.29
C TYR A 139 -43.43 4.89 20.36
N GLU A 140 -43.34 5.72 19.31
CA GLU A 140 -42.18 5.75 18.41
C GLU A 140 -40.89 6.12 19.14
N SER A 141 -40.93 7.09 20.06
CA SER A 141 -39.78 7.48 20.88
C SER A 141 -39.34 6.36 21.82
N PHE A 142 -40.29 5.67 22.47
CA PHE A 142 -39.98 4.49 23.29
C PHE A 142 -39.32 3.39 22.45
N ARG A 143 -39.80 3.15 21.22
CA ARG A 143 -39.21 2.17 20.31
C ARG A 143 -37.79 2.57 19.88
N MET A 144 -37.59 3.84 19.53
CA MET A 144 -36.27 4.37 19.20
C MET A 144 -35.28 4.21 20.35
N VAL A 145 -35.67 4.53 21.58
CA VAL A 145 -34.82 4.38 22.76
C VAL A 145 -34.53 2.90 23.06
N GLU A 146 -35.52 2.01 22.93
CA GLU A 146 -35.34 0.55 23.08
C GLU A 146 -34.31 0.00 22.06
N ASP A 147 -34.37 0.48 20.81
CA ASP A 147 -33.44 0.06 19.77
C ASP A 147 -32.04 0.66 19.96
N LEU A 148 -31.94 1.92 20.43
CA LEU A 148 -30.68 2.54 20.84
C LEU A 148 -30.02 1.80 22.00
N GLU A 149 -30.80 1.34 22.99
CA GLU A 149 -30.30 0.52 24.11
C GLU A 149 -29.70 -0.79 23.61
N LYS A 150 -30.40 -1.52 22.72
CA LYS A 150 -29.90 -2.75 22.10
C LYS A 150 -28.60 -2.53 21.34
N MET A 151 -28.55 -1.49 20.50
CA MET A 151 -27.35 -1.15 19.74
C MET A 151 -26.18 -0.76 20.67
N THR A 152 -26.46 -0.08 21.77
CA THR A 152 -25.43 0.27 22.77
C THR A 152 -24.89 -0.98 23.44
N ALA A 153 -25.76 -1.94 23.81
CA ALA A 153 -25.34 -3.22 24.36
C ALA A 153 -24.45 -4.01 23.38
N GLU A 154 -24.81 -4.05 22.09
CA GLU A 154 -23.97 -4.66 21.06
C GLU A 154 -22.59 -4.00 20.99
N VAL A 155 -22.52 -2.67 20.96
CA VAL A 155 -21.25 -1.92 20.90
C VAL A 155 -20.38 -2.22 22.11
N ILE A 156 -20.96 -2.31 23.31
CA ILE A 156 -20.25 -2.70 24.53
C ILE A 156 -19.67 -4.11 24.38
N THR A 157 -20.47 -5.08 23.92
CA THR A 157 -19.98 -6.46 23.75
C THR A 157 -18.86 -6.57 22.70
N CYS A 158 -18.95 -5.79 21.62
CA CYS A 158 -17.90 -5.70 20.62
C CYS A 158 -16.63 -5.09 21.21
N ALA A 159 -16.75 -3.99 21.95
CA ALA A 159 -15.61 -3.34 22.60
C ALA A 159 -14.91 -4.27 23.61
N ASP A 160 -15.67 -5.01 24.41
CA ASP A 160 -15.13 -6.02 25.34
C ASP A 160 -14.39 -7.15 24.61
N GLN A 161 -14.92 -7.59 23.46
CA GLN A 161 -14.24 -8.59 22.65
C GLN A 161 -12.93 -8.04 22.08
N ARG A 162 -12.92 -6.80 21.56
CA ARG A 162 -11.69 -6.17 21.04
C ARG A 162 -10.66 -5.92 22.13
N LYS A 163 -11.11 -5.59 23.34
CA LYS A 163 -10.24 -5.48 24.50
C LYS A 163 -9.56 -6.83 24.82
N LYS A 164 -10.30 -7.94 24.83
CA LYS A 164 -9.73 -9.28 25.02
C LYS A 164 -8.75 -9.65 23.91
N ASP A 165 -9.10 -9.33 22.67
CA ASP A 165 -8.22 -9.56 21.52
C ASP A 165 -6.91 -8.78 21.70
N TRP A 166 -6.99 -7.50 22.08
CA TRP A 166 -5.82 -6.66 22.36
C TRP A 166 -4.99 -7.17 23.54
N GLU A 167 -5.62 -7.54 24.65
CA GLU A 167 -4.93 -8.12 25.82
C GLU A 167 -4.21 -9.44 25.44
N SER A 168 -4.81 -10.25 24.57
CA SER A 168 -4.19 -11.48 24.06
C SER A 168 -2.95 -11.19 23.20
N TRP A 169 -2.98 -10.10 22.43
CA TRP A 169 -1.84 -9.62 21.66
C TRP A 169 -0.74 -9.05 22.54
N ASP A 170 -1.10 -8.17 23.48
CA ASP A 170 -0.15 -7.52 24.39
C ASP A 170 0.55 -8.56 25.26
N MET A 171 -0.17 -9.51 25.87
CA MET A 171 0.42 -10.60 26.65
C MET A 171 1.42 -11.45 25.85
N ARG A 172 1.19 -11.62 24.54
CA ARG A 172 2.07 -12.42 23.68
C ARG A 172 3.27 -11.63 23.16
N ILE A 173 3.10 -10.35 22.84
CA ILE A 173 4.19 -9.47 22.38
C ILE A 173 5.09 -9.07 23.57
N SER A 174 4.48 -8.58 24.66
CA SER A 174 5.16 -8.16 25.88
C SER A 174 5.71 -9.35 26.68
N GLY A 175 5.16 -10.56 26.48
CA GLY A 175 5.56 -11.78 27.18
C GLY A 175 6.68 -12.60 26.55
N GLY A 176 7.15 -12.33 25.31
CA GLY A 176 8.24 -13.17 24.78
C GLY A 176 8.64 -13.10 23.31
N LEU A 177 8.16 -12.17 22.49
CA LEU A 177 8.59 -12.13 21.08
C LEU A 177 10.00 -11.55 20.88
N CYS A 178 10.56 -10.92 21.91
CA CYS A 178 11.95 -10.49 21.93
C CYS A 178 12.66 -11.13 23.12
N PRO A 179 13.31 -12.30 22.95
CA PRO A 179 14.37 -12.69 23.86
C PRO A 179 15.59 -11.83 23.49
N VAL A 180 15.54 -10.52 23.76
CA VAL A 180 16.78 -9.77 23.94
C VAL A 180 17.36 -10.32 25.23
N ARG A 181 18.06 -11.46 25.10
CA ARG A 181 18.85 -12.06 26.16
C ARG A 181 19.86 -11.01 26.59
N ARG A 182 19.56 -10.25 27.62
CA ARG A 182 20.63 -9.71 28.46
C ARG A 182 21.36 -10.93 29.01
N ARG A 183 22.59 -11.10 28.56
CA ARG A 183 23.55 -12.06 29.10
C ARG A 183 23.74 -11.69 30.58
N GLY A 184 23.02 -12.35 31.48
CA GLY A 184 23.11 -12.12 32.91
C GLY A 184 22.13 -12.99 33.67
N GLU A 185 22.66 -14.06 34.26
CA GLU A 185 22.23 -14.73 35.48
C GLU A 185 20.80 -15.31 35.56
N TRP A 186 20.73 -16.64 35.56
CA TRP A 186 19.53 -17.43 35.81
C TRP A 186 19.14 -17.36 37.28
N GLY A 187 17.97 -16.82 37.59
CA GLY A 187 17.39 -16.99 38.92
C GLY A 187 16.27 -16.03 39.32
N ALA A 188 15.13 -16.06 38.62
CA ALA A 188 13.81 -15.76 39.23
C ALA A 188 12.69 -16.02 38.20
N PRO A 189 11.63 -16.77 38.54
CA PRO A 189 10.39 -16.77 37.79
C PRO A 189 9.51 -15.59 38.25
N ALA A 190 8.74 -15.04 37.31
CA ALA A 190 7.64 -14.09 37.51
C ALA A 190 8.02 -12.65 37.92
N GLY A 191 8.21 -11.80 36.91
CA GLY A 191 7.92 -10.38 36.98
C GLY A 191 7.34 -9.97 35.65
N SER A 192 6.13 -9.42 35.64
CA SER A 192 5.51 -8.81 34.46
C SER A 192 6.54 -7.90 33.78
N CYS A 193 6.87 -8.21 32.53
CA CYS A 193 7.64 -7.28 31.71
C CYS A 193 6.76 -6.05 31.49
N LEU A 194 6.91 -5.05 32.36
CA LEU A 194 6.37 -3.73 32.10
C LEU A 194 6.85 -3.31 30.70
N PRO A 195 5.98 -2.71 29.88
CA PRO A 195 6.39 -2.21 28.58
C PRO A 195 7.62 -1.32 28.77
N PRO A 196 8.61 -1.42 27.86
CA PRO A 196 9.85 -0.69 28.02
C PRO A 196 9.53 0.79 28.21
N VAL A 197 9.87 1.31 29.39
CA VAL A 197 9.69 2.73 29.70
C VAL A 197 10.62 3.50 28.78
N LEU A 198 10.06 4.10 27.74
CA LEU A 198 10.77 5.01 26.84
C LEU A 198 11.15 6.25 27.65
N SER A 199 12.44 6.37 27.94
CA SER A 199 13.02 7.55 28.57
C SER A 199 13.69 8.38 27.48
N TYR A 200 13.17 9.58 27.26
CA TYR A 200 13.78 10.56 26.37
C TYR A 200 14.81 11.34 27.17
N SER A 201 16.03 11.42 26.64
CA SER A 201 17.16 12.03 27.34
C SER A 201 17.29 13.53 27.04
N SER A 202 16.72 13.98 25.92
CA SER A 202 16.83 15.37 25.47
C SER A 202 15.53 15.92 24.87
N GLU A 203 15.39 17.25 24.89
CA GLU A 203 14.27 17.95 24.23
C GLU A 203 14.32 17.81 22.69
N ALA A 204 15.53 17.65 22.11
CA ALA A 204 15.68 17.47 20.67
C ALA A 204 15.06 16.15 20.19
N GLU A 205 15.21 15.06 20.96
CA GLU A 205 14.57 13.77 20.69
C GLU A 205 13.04 13.89 20.72
N LEU A 206 12.48 14.67 21.65
CA LEU A 206 11.04 14.92 21.73
C LEU A 206 10.53 15.72 20.52
N ARG A 207 11.26 16.76 20.10
CA ARG A 207 10.92 17.53 18.90
C ARG A 207 10.98 16.67 17.64
N GLU A 208 11.97 15.79 17.55
CA GLU A 208 12.09 14.86 16.44
C GLU A 208 10.90 13.89 16.42
N LEU A 209 10.53 13.32 17.58
CA LEU A 209 9.36 12.45 17.68
C LEU A 209 8.08 13.12 17.19
N GLU A 210 7.80 14.35 17.64
CA GLU A 210 6.62 15.09 17.18
C GLU A 210 6.68 15.38 15.67
N SER A 211 7.86 15.68 15.13
CA SER A 211 8.02 15.86 13.68
C SER A 211 7.73 14.58 12.90
N GLN A 212 8.19 13.42 13.41
CA GLN A 212 7.94 12.12 12.80
C GLN A 212 6.47 11.72 12.93
N ARG A 213 5.84 11.99 14.07
CA ARG A 213 4.41 11.76 14.28
C ARG A 213 3.57 12.52 13.27
N LEU A 214 3.84 13.82 13.10
CA LEU A 214 3.18 14.63 12.07
C LEU A 214 3.41 14.06 10.66
N ARG A 215 4.63 13.59 10.37
CA ARG A 215 4.94 12.99 9.07
C ARG A 215 4.17 11.69 8.83
N VAL A 216 4.02 10.85 9.85
CA VAL A 216 3.23 9.62 9.79
C VAL A 216 1.76 9.94 9.53
N GLU A 217 1.17 10.89 10.24
CA GLU A 217 -0.22 11.34 10.02
C GLU A 217 -0.43 11.84 8.58
N GLN A 218 0.50 12.66 8.07
CA GLN A 218 0.46 13.12 6.67
C GLN A 218 0.50 11.96 5.67
N LEU A 219 1.34 10.95 5.92
CA LEU A 219 1.42 9.77 5.06
C LEU A 219 0.17 8.92 5.15
N GLN A 220 -0.40 8.75 6.34
CA GLN A 220 -1.67 8.05 6.53
C GLN A 220 -2.80 8.75 5.79
N GLN A 221 -2.87 10.08 5.84
CA GLN A 221 -3.84 10.86 5.08
C GLN A 221 -3.65 10.68 3.57
N ALA A 222 -2.41 10.66 3.08
CA ALA A 222 -2.11 10.42 1.66
C ALA A 222 -2.55 9.01 1.22
N VAL A 223 -2.29 7.99 2.04
CA VAL A 223 -2.75 6.61 1.79
C VAL A 223 -4.28 6.55 1.80
N HIS A 224 -4.94 7.21 2.75
CA HIS A 224 -6.40 7.24 2.82
C HIS A 224 -7.00 7.90 1.57
N LEU A 225 -6.42 9.01 1.09
CA LEU A 225 -6.83 9.64 -0.16
C LEU A 225 -6.65 8.69 -1.35
N GLN A 226 -5.50 8.01 -1.44
CA GLN A 226 -5.25 7.02 -2.49
C GLN A 226 -6.24 5.86 -2.45
N GLN A 227 -6.59 5.38 -1.27
CA GLN A 227 -7.60 4.34 -1.10
C GLN A 227 -8.97 4.82 -1.56
N ALA A 228 -9.41 6.00 -1.11
CA ALA A 228 -10.70 6.58 -1.53
C ALA A 228 -10.78 6.81 -3.05
N MET A 229 -9.69 7.27 -3.68
CA MET A 229 -9.62 7.38 -5.15
C MET A 229 -9.70 6.01 -5.82
N THR A 230 -9.02 5.01 -5.27
CA THR A 230 -9.02 3.63 -5.81
C THR A 230 -10.40 3.00 -5.69
N ASP A 231 -11.09 3.16 -4.57
CA ASP A 231 -12.43 2.63 -4.33
C ASP A 231 -13.46 3.27 -5.28
N ASN A 232 -13.35 4.59 -5.49
CA ASN A 232 -14.15 5.30 -6.48
C ASN A 232 -13.91 4.73 -7.88
N LEU A 233 -12.66 4.56 -8.30
CA LEU A 233 -12.33 3.99 -9.60
C LEU A 233 -12.81 2.54 -9.71
N ALA A 234 -12.63 1.71 -8.68
CA ALA A 234 -13.05 0.30 -8.65
C ALA A 234 -14.54 0.13 -8.96
N SER A 235 -15.39 1.07 -8.52
CA SER A 235 -16.81 1.09 -8.86
C SER A 235 -17.08 1.30 -10.36
N TYR A 236 -16.27 2.13 -11.05
CA TYR A 236 -16.33 2.30 -12.51
C TYR A 236 -15.90 1.03 -13.26
N TRP A 237 -14.93 0.28 -12.73
CA TRP A 237 -14.47 -0.97 -13.35
C TRP A 237 -15.41 -2.15 -13.08
N SER A 238 -16.11 -2.15 -11.94
CA SER A 238 -16.97 -3.25 -11.50
C SER A 238 -18.41 -3.14 -12.03
N SER A 239 -18.80 -2.00 -12.60
CA SER A 239 -20.16 -1.70 -13.05
C SER A 239 -20.48 -2.12 -14.49
N ARG A 240 -20.04 -3.30 -14.97
CA ARG A 240 -20.79 -3.98 -16.07
C ARG A 240 -20.40 -5.45 -16.29
N PRO A 241 -21.23 -6.42 -15.87
CA PRO A 241 -21.25 -7.74 -16.47
C PRO A 241 -21.94 -7.63 -17.84
N GLY A 242 -21.18 -7.61 -18.93
CA GLY A 242 -21.73 -7.80 -20.29
C GLY A 242 -21.69 -6.60 -21.24
N ALA A 243 -20.97 -5.51 -20.93
CA ALA A 243 -20.64 -4.50 -21.94
C ALA A 243 -19.13 -4.38 -22.10
N ALA A 244 -18.72 -3.93 -23.29
CA ALA A 244 -17.34 -3.64 -23.63
C ALA A 244 -16.66 -2.89 -22.48
N GLY A 245 -15.46 -3.35 -22.09
CA GLY A 245 -14.66 -2.67 -21.07
C GLY A 245 -14.51 -1.18 -21.37
N PRO A 246 -14.11 -0.37 -20.39
CA PRO A 246 -14.03 1.08 -20.55
C PRO A 246 -13.17 1.44 -21.77
N SER A 247 -13.61 2.49 -22.48
CA SER A 247 -13.01 2.87 -23.76
C SER A 247 -11.53 3.20 -23.60
N ALA A 248 -10.76 2.99 -24.69
CA ALA A 248 -9.33 3.29 -24.72
C ALA A 248 -9.04 4.76 -24.33
N VAL A 249 -9.95 5.67 -24.68
CA VAL A 249 -9.91 7.09 -24.32
C VAL A 249 -9.97 7.29 -22.80
N VAL A 250 -10.90 6.62 -22.12
CA VAL A 250 -11.08 6.72 -20.66
C VAL A 250 -9.87 6.11 -19.93
N LEU A 251 -9.37 4.97 -20.41
CA LEU A 251 -8.15 4.34 -19.89
C LEU A 251 -6.93 5.26 -19.99
N ARG A 252 -6.77 5.94 -21.13
CA ARG A 252 -5.66 6.87 -21.37
C ARG A 252 -5.79 8.13 -20.53
N GLY A 253 -6.98 8.71 -20.45
CA GLY A 253 -7.25 9.86 -19.58
C GLY A 253 -6.96 9.56 -18.11
N LEU A 254 -7.35 8.39 -17.63
CA LEU A 254 -7.06 7.94 -16.26
C LEU A 254 -5.56 7.73 -16.03
N TYR A 255 -4.85 7.12 -16.97
CA TYR A 255 -3.40 6.97 -16.89
C TYR A 255 -2.69 8.33 -16.85
N SER A 256 -3.05 9.26 -17.74
CA SER A 256 -2.50 10.62 -17.74
C SER A 256 -2.74 11.36 -16.42
N LEU A 257 -3.95 11.24 -15.86
CA LEU A 257 -4.28 11.87 -14.57
C LEU A 257 -3.46 11.28 -13.41
N LEU A 258 -3.33 9.95 -13.36
CA LEU A 258 -2.69 9.24 -12.23
C LEU A 258 -1.17 9.17 -12.32
N ALA A 259 -0.61 9.06 -13.51
CA ALA A 259 0.83 8.86 -13.73
C ALA A 259 1.56 10.15 -14.11
N GLU A 260 0.91 11.06 -14.85
CA GLU A 260 1.55 12.24 -15.44
C GLU A 260 0.98 13.56 -14.91
N GLY A 261 0.15 13.52 -13.86
CA GLY A 261 -0.43 14.71 -13.24
C GLY A 261 -1.39 15.47 -14.16
N GLY A 262 -2.04 14.78 -15.10
CA GLY A 262 -2.99 15.36 -16.05
C GLY A 262 -2.35 15.96 -17.30
N LEU A 263 -1.05 15.79 -17.51
CA LEU A 263 -0.43 16.09 -18.80
C LEU A 263 -0.89 15.08 -19.85
N GLN A 264 -1.20 15.57 -21.05
CA GLN A 264 -1.80 14.77 -22.11
C GLN A 264 -0.78 13.78 -22.67
N PHE A 265 -1.07 12.49 -22.58
CA PHE A 265 -0.19 11.44 -23.13
C PHE A 265 -0.13 11.59 -24.66
N PRO A 266 1.06 11.72 -25.28
CA PRO A 266 1.18 11.73 -26.74
C PRO A 266 0.81 10.36 -27.31
N SER A 267 -0.46 10.18 -27.70
CA SER A 267 -0.90 8.92 -28.32
C SER A 267 -0.67 8.94 -29.82
N LEU A 268 0.15 7.99 -30.29
CA LEU A 268 0.33 7.73 -31.73
C LEU A 268 -0.89 7.05 -32.38
N VAL A 269 -1.84 6.56 -31.58
CA VAL A 269 -3.03 5.84 -32.04
C VAL A 269 -4.27 6.68 -31.74
N LEU A 270 -4.98 7.08 -32.79
CA LEU A 270 -6.29 7.72 -32.70
C LEU A 270 -7.30 6.69 -32.21
N ASP A 271 -7.98 6.99 -31.12
CA ASP A 271 -9.07 6.15 -30.63
C ASP A 271 -10.30 6.47 -31.48
N SER A 272 -10.52 5.70 -32.55
CA SER A 272 -11.74 5.79 -33.35
C SER A 272 -12.86 5.05 -32.62
N GLU A 273 -13.87 5.78 -32.16
CA GLU A 273 -15.11 5.17 -31.68
C GLU A 273 -15.89 4.66 -32.89
N SER A 274 -16.34 3.41 -32.86
CA SER A 274 -17.28 2.89 -33.87
C SER A 274 -18.67 3.38 -33.51
N ASP A 275 -19.21 4.30 -34.31
CA ASP A 275 -20.62 4.74 -34.26
C ASP A 275 -21.60 3.56 -34.40
#